data_AF-A0A928VDA4-F1
#
_entry.id   AF-A0A928VDA4-F1
#
_cell.length_a   1.000
_cell.length_b   1.000
_cell.length_c   1.000
_cell.angle_alpha   90.00
_cell.angle_beta   90.00
_cell.angle_gamma   90.00
#
_symmetry.space_group_name_H-M   'P 1'
#
loop_
_entity.id
_entity.type
_entity.pdbx_description
1 polymer ?
#
loop_
_entity_poly.entity_id
_entity_poly.type
_entity_poly.pdbx_seq_one_letter_code
_entity_poly.pdbx_strand_id
1 'polypeptide(L)'
;PRFRLINDDPLPSDWVGRPWALHNGFLASSPNSEWILGIDADTIPHPSLVCSLLETATTEGYDLITLSPRFILKYPGEFWLQPALLMTLVYRFGAAGEIGSSAERVMANGQCFFCRRSLLEKVGGYTSAKGSFCDDVTLVRNIAATGAKVGFLDGANILKVRMYEGMAETWNEWGRSLDLKDAATSAQVWGDLVFLILVQALPLPLLIFSAWIVGSGNTTLPALIALGLNGSLVAMRIGLNAAVLQSYDRSSAKGAWLFWFSPLADPAAVFRIFLSSTRKPKSWRGRVYGG
;
A
#
# COMPACT_ATOMS: atom_id res chain seq x y z
N PRO A 1 -20.69 21.86 17.73
CA PRO A 1 -20.62 20.41 18.02
C PRO A 1 -19.30 19.84 17.47
N ARG A 2 -18.59 18.99 18.23
CA ARG A 2 -17.29 18.39 17.82
C ARG A 2 -17.43 17.14 16.93
N PHE A 3 -18.65 16.64 16.78
CA PHE A 3 -19.01 15.54 15.89
C PHE A 3 -20.27 15.91 15.13
N ARG A 4 -20.34 15.51 13.85
CA ARG A 4 -21.50 15.68 12.99
C ARG A 4 -21.59 14.45 12.08
N LEU A 5 -22.73 13.76 12.13
CA LEU A 5 -23.07 12.74 11.15
C LEU A 5 -23.63 13.42 9.91
N ILE A 6 -23.15 13.00 8.73
CA ILE A 6 -23.62 13.47 7.43
C ILE A 6 -23.90 12.22 6.60
N ASN A 7 -25.03 12.23 5.89
CA ASN A 7 -25.32 11.25 4.86
C ASN A 7 -25.11 11.93 3.52
N ASP A 8 -24.28 11.35 2.66
CA ASP A 8 -24.10 11.83 1.30
C ASP A 8 -25.37 11.63 0.46
N ASP A 9 -25.54 12.48 -0.54
CA ASP A 9 -26.55 12.28 -1.59
C ASP A 9 -26.29 10.96 -2.33
N PRO A 10 -27.30 10.42 -3.05
CA PRO A 10 -27.13 9.20 -3.82
C PRO A 10 -25.87 9.22 -4.69
N LEU A 11 -25.13 8.10 -4.69
CA LEU A 11 -23.87 7.96 -5.41
C LEU A 11 -24.06 8.28 -6.90
N PRO A 12 -23.40 9.33 -7.44
CA PRO A 12 -23.47 9.63 -8.86
C PRO A 12 -22.85 8.51 -9.71
N SER A 13 -23.33 8.35 -10.95
CA SER A 13 -22.95 7.22 -11.81
C SER A 13 -21.47 7.18 -12.19
N ASP A 14 -20.79 8.32 -12.19
CA ASP A 14 -19.37 8.47 -12.52
C ASP A 14 -18.46 8.46 -11.28
N TRP A 15 -19.00 8.15 -10.09
CA TRP A 15 -18.26 8.07 -8.84
C TRP A 15 -18.22 6.66 -8.24
N VAL A 16 -17.09 6.35 -7.61
CA VAL A 16 -16.90 5.25 -6.67
C VAL A 16 -17.26 5.75 -5.27
N GLY A 17 -17.78 4.85 -4.44
CA GLY A 17 -18.41 5.22 -3.16
C GLY A 17 -17.49 5.95 -2.18
N ARG A 18 -16.21 5.56 -2.10
CA ARG A 18 -15.26 6.17 -1.15
C ARG A 18 -14.91 7.61 -1.50
N PRO A 19 -14.37 7.91 -2.71
CA PRO A 19 -14.08 9.29 -3.07
C PRO A 19 -15.32 10.19 -3.01
N TRP A 20 -16.53 9.66 -3.29
CA TRP A 20 -17.78 10.42 -3.12
C TRP A 20 -18.03 10.81 -1.66
N ALA A 21 -17.94 9.85 -0.73
CA ALA A 21 -18.12 10.11 0.70
C ALA A 21 -17.05 11.10 1.22
N LEU A 22 -15.79 10.92 0.82
CA LEU A 22 -14.70 11.83 1.18
C LEU A 22 -14.92 13.24 0.63
N HIS A 23 -15.40 13.37 -0.61
CA HIS A 23 -15.73 14.65 -1.22
C HIS A 23 -16.82 15.39 -0.46
N ASN A 24 -17.92 14.71 -0.12
CA ASN A 24 -19.00 15.30 0.66
C ASN A 24 -18.54 15.70 2.07
N GLY A 25 -17.74 14.86 2.73
CA GLY A 25 -17.14 15.18 4.02
C GLY A 25 -16.26 16.44 3.95
N PHE A 26 -15.47 16.59 2.89
CA PHE A 26 -14.67 17.78 2.63
C PHE A 26 -15.54 19.03 2.37
N LEU A 27 -16.57 18.95 1.53
CA LEU A 27 -17.47 20.08 1.25
C LEU A 27 -18.23 20.54 2.50
N ALA A 28 -18.59 19.61 3.38
CA ALA A 28 -19.27 19.92 4.64
C ALA A 28 -18.32 20.35 5.78
N SER A 29 -17.01 20.24 5.58
CA SER A 29 -16.01 20.67 6.55
C SER A 29 -15.93 22.20 6.67
N SER A 30 -15.40 22.70 7.79
CA SER A 30 -15.32 24.14 8.04
C SER A 30 -14.40 24.83 7.03
N PRO A 31 -14.83 25.92 6.37
CA PRO A 31 -13.97 26.72 5.51
C PRO A 31 -12.79 27.36 6.26
N ASN A 32 -12.91 27.49 7.59
CA ASN A 32 -11.85 28.05 8.44
C ASN A 32 -10.78 27.01 8.83
N SER A 33 -10.91 25.75 8.41
CA SER A 33 -9.89 24.73 8.68
C SER A 33 -8.69 24.92 7.75
N GLU A 34 -7.48 24.97 8.29
CA GLU A 34 -6.26 25.06 7.45
C GLU A 34 -5.86 23.70 6.86
N TRP A 35 -6.20 22.62 7.57
CA TRP A 35 -5.86 21.25 7.22
C TRP A 35 -7.09 20.35 7.25
N ILE A 36 -7.10 19.36 6.36
CA ILE A 36 -8.11 18.30 6.29
C ILE A 36 -7.43 16.97 6.61
N LEU A 37 -7.97 16.26 7.61
CA LEU A 37 -7.57 14.90 7.96
C LEU A 37 -8.70 13.94 7.59
N GLY A 38 -8.45 13.10 6.58
CA GLY A 38 -9.23 11.89 6.31
C GLY A 38 -8.63 10.72 7.08
N ILE A 39 -9.48 9.94 7.75
CA ILE A 39 -9.08 8.75 8.50
C ILE A 39 -10.14 7.65 8.33
N ASP A 40 -9.70 6.42 8.07
CA ASP A 40 -10.62 5.30 7.95
C ASP A 40 -11.18 4.90 9.32
N ALA A 41 -12.44 4.47 9.34
CA ALA A 41 -13.19 4.15 10.56
C ALA A 41 -12.67 2.89 11.30
N ASP A 42 -11.86 2.06 10.64
CA ASP A 42 -11.25 0.83 11.19
C ASP A 42 -9.81 1.05 11.72
N THR A 43 -9.36 2.30 11.79
CA THR A 43 -8.06 2.67 12.34
C THR A 43 -8.13 2.96 13.83
N ILE A 44 -6.97 2.86 14.48
CA ILE A 44 -6.75 3.17 15.89
C ILE A 44 -5.66 4.25 15.95
N PRO A 45 -6.03 5.53 15.94
CA PRO A 45 -5.08 6.64 16.02
C PRO A 45 -4.50 6.77 17.43
N HIS A 46 -3.21 7.08 17.53
CA HIS A 46 -2.60 7.51 18.78
C HIS A 46 -3.08 8.93 19.14
N PRO A 47 -3.21 9.29 20.44
CA PRO A 47 -3.62 10.64 20.84
C PRO A 47 -2.76 11.78 20.27
N SER A 48 -1.50 11.50 19.91
CA SER A 48 -0.59 12.48 19.30
C SER A 48 -0.71 12.60 17.79
N LEU A 49 -1.51 11.77 17.09
CA LEU A 49 -1.54 11.68 15.63
C LEU A 49 -1.64 13.04 14.95
N VAL A 50 -2.63 13.85 15.35
CA VAL A 50 -2.90 15.16 14.73
C VAL A 50 -1.76 16.13 14.98
N CYS A 51 -1.26 16.22 16.21
CA CYS A 51 -0.15 17.12 16.56
C CYS A 51 1.14 16.73 15.81
N SER A 52 1.47 15.44 15.75
CA SER A 52 2.64 14.94 15.03
C SER A 52 2.54 15.21 13.53
N LEU A 53 1.37 14.99 12.91
CA LEU A 53 1.16 15.31 11.50
C LEU A 53 1.33 16.81 11.20
N LEU A 54 0.75 17.68 12.04
CA LEU A 54 0.88 19.13 11.91
C LEU A 54 2.34 19.59 12.06
N GLU A 55 3.03 19.10 13.08
CA GLU A 55 4.43 19.43 13.35
C GLU A 55 5.33 19.00 12.20
N THR A 56 5.20 17.76 11.74
CA THR A 56 5.98 17.24 10.59
C THR A 56 5.65 18.00 9.31
N ALA A 57 4.37 18.25 9.02
CA ALA A 57 3.97 18.98 7.81
C ALA A 57 4.52 20.41 7.81
N THR A 58 4.52 21.08 8.95
CA THR A 58 5.01 22.45 9.07
C THR A 58 6.53 22.52 9.03
N THR A 59 7.21 21.65 9.79
CA THR A 59 8.68 21.65 9.93
C THR A 59 9.36 21.20 8.65
N GLU A 60 8.83 20.16 8.00
CA GLU A 60 9.38 19.64 6.74
C GLU A 60 8.75 20.29 5.50
N GLY A 61 7.72 21.14 5.68
CA GLY A 61 7.06 21.85 4.59
C GLY A 61 6.26 20.96 3.64
N TYR A 62 5.70 19.84 4.11
CA TYR A 62 4.78 19.04 3.30
C TYR A 62 3.47 19.79 3.10
N ASP A 63 2.86 19.61 1.92
CA ASP A 63 1.49 20.05 1.64
C ASP A 63 0.48 18.92 1.87
N LEU A 64 0.96 17.66 1.78
CA LEU A 64 0.16 16.46 1.95
C LEU A 64 1.01 15.35 2.59
N ILE A 65 0.49 14.70 3.63
CA ILE A 65 1.06 13.52 4.26
C ILE A 65 0.06 12.37 4.23
N THR A 66 0.52 11.20 3.81
CA THR A 66 -0.15 9.91 4.08
C THR A 66 0.77 9.02 4.90
N LEU A 67 0.19 8.07 5.64
CA LEU A 67 0.93 7.23 6.57
C LEU A 67 0.84 5.75 6.21
N SER A 68 1.97 5.04 6.30
CA SER A 68 1.98 3.59 6.44
C SER A 68 1.69 3.24 7.91
N PRO A 69 0.53 2.63 8.25
CA PRO A 69 0.20 2.32 9.63
C PRO A 69 0.86 1.03 10.09
N ARG A 70 0.74 0.75 11.39
CA ARG A 70 1.04 -0.57 11.94
C ARG A 70 -0.15 -1.51 11.76
N PHE A 71 0.07 -2.63 11.07
CA PHE A 71 -0.95 -3.65 10.83
C PHE A 71 -1.10 -4.56 12.05
N ILE A 72 -2.31 -4.65 12.59
CA ILE A 72 -2.65 -5.59 13.65
C ILE A 72 -2.98 -6.92 13.02
N LEU A 73 -2.15 -7.94 13.27
CA LEU A 73 -2.35 -9.29 12.76
C LEU A 73 -2.69 -10.26 13.91
N LYS A 74 -3.65 -11.15 13.66
CA LYS A 74 -4.15 -12.12 14.64
C LYS A 74 -4.04 -13.55 14.15
N TYR A 75 -4.28 -13.80 12.87
CA TYR A 75 -4.39 -15.16 12.33
C TYR A 75 -3.10 -15.62 11.62
N PRO A 76 -2.74 -16.92 11.74
CA PRO A 76 -1.54 -17.49 11.13
C PRO A 76 -1.35 -17.16 9.64
N GLY A 77 -2.42 -17.27 8.84
CA GLY A 77 -2.34 -17.04 7.39
C GLY A 77 -2.09 -15.58 7.00
N GLU A 78 -2.38 -14.62 7.89
CA GLU A 78 -2.04 -13.21 7.67
C GLU A 78 -0.54 -13.01 7.76
N PHE A 79 0.09 -13.60 8.78
CA PHE A 79 1.54 -13.54 8.97
C PHE A 79 2.32 -14.17 7.81
N TRP A 80 1.76 -15.20 7.20
CA TRP A 80 2.39 -15.83 6.04
C TRP A 80 2.24 -14.99 4.77
N LEU A 81 1.03 -14.48 4.47
CA LEU A 81 0.72 -13.88 3.18
C LEU A 81 0.93 -12.36 3.13
N GLN A 82 0.51 -11.63 4.16
CA GLN A 82 0.50 -10.17 4.15
C GLN A 82 1.89 -9.55 3.99
N PRO A 83 2.97 -10.04 4.64
CA PRO A 83 4.30 -9.49 4.43
C PRO A 83 4.82 -9.69 3.00
N ALA A 84 4.48 -10.81 2.36
CA ALA A 84 4.82 -11.02 0.95
C ALA A 84 4.09 -10.03 0.03
N LEU A 85 2.82 -9.74 0.30
CA LEU A 85 2.06 -8.72 -0.43
C LEU A 85 2.62 -7.31 -0.19
N LEU A 86 2.97 -6.96 1.05
CA LEU A 86 3.62 -5.68 1.36
C LEU A 86 4.97 -5.53 0.61
N MET A 87 5.75 -6.61 0.50
CA MET A 87 7.01 -6.55 -0.26
C MET A 87 6.83 -6.24 -1.73
N THR A 88 5.69 -6.60 -2.33
CA THR A 88 5.41 -6.18 -3.72
C THR A 88 5.38 -4.66 -3.86
N LEU A 89 4.90 -3.94 -2.83
CA LEU A 89 4.92 -2.47 -2.82
C LEU A 89 6.33 -1.94 -2.59
N VAL A 90 7.05 -2.50 -1.63
CA VAL A 90 8.42 -2.07 -1.30
C VAL A 90 9.35 -2.23 -2.51
N TYR A 91 9.25 -3.33 -3.25
CA TYR A 91 10.04 -3.52 -4.46
C TYR A 91 9.69 -2.55 -5.59
N ARG A 92 8.41 -2.20 -5.75
CA ARG A 92 7.96 -1.34 -6.86
C ARG A 92 8.15 0.15 -6.58
N PHE A 93 8.05 0.56 -5.32
CA PHE A 93 7.91 1.97 -4.94
C PHE A 93 8.82 2.42 -3.80
N GLY A 94 9.61 1.52 -3.21
CA GLY A 94 10.46 1.84 -2.08
C GLY A 94 9.73 1.77 -0.74
N ALA A 95 10.46 2.07 0.33
CA ALA A 95 9.91 2.09 1.68
C ALA A 95 9.21 3.42 1.98
N ALA A 96 8.32 3.42 2.97
CA ALA A 96 7.76 4.67 3.48
C ALA A 96 8.89 5.57 4.04
N GLY A 97 8.83 6.87 3.74
CA GLY A 97 9.85 7.86 4.11
C GLY A 97 10.98 8.04 3.08
N GLU A 98 10.96 7.33 1.96
CA GLU A 98 11.96 7.50 0.90
C GLU A 98 11.70 8.80 0.10
N ILE A 99 12.71 9.68 0.05
CA ILE A 99 12.63 11.01 -0.57
C ILE A 99 13.04 10.92 -2.04
N GLY A 100 12.32 11.62 -2.92
CA GLY A 100 12.75 11.84 -4.32
C GLY A 100 12.11 10.91 -5.36
N SER A 101 10.97 10.28 -5.03
CA SER A 101 10.19 9.57 -6.04
C SER A 101 9.52 10.56 -7.01
N SER A 102 9.48 10.23 -8.30
CA SER A 102 8.73 11.00 -9.29
C SER A 102 7.23 10.97 -8.95
N ALA A 103 6.48 11.98 -9.39
CA ALA A 103 5.03 12.08 -9.15
C ALA A 103 4.28 10.78 -9.53
N GLU A 104 4.73 10.07 -10.57
CA GLU A 104 4.15 8.81 -11.03
C GLU A 104 4.43 7.60 -10.13
N ARG A 105 5.40 7.69 -9.22
CA ARG A 105 5.79 6.60 -8.29
C ARG A 105 5.43 6.90 -6.84
N VAL A 106 4.83 8.05 -6.55
CA VAL A 106 4.37 8.37 -5.20
C VAL A 106 3.33 7.34 -4.77
N MET A 107 3.54 6.82 -3.56
CA MET A 107 2.63 5.93 -2.87
C MET A 107 1.74 6.72 -1.93
N ALA A 108 0.56 6.17 -1.66
CA ALA A 108 -0.38 6.71 -0.70
C ALA A 108 -1.05 5.56 0.04
N ASN A 109 -1.55 5.87 1.23
CA ASN A 109 -2.46 5.00 1.94
C ASN A 109 -3.64 5.83 2.43
N GLY A 110 -4.82 5.55 1.89
CA GLY A 110 -6.06 6.27 2.22
C GLY A 110 -6.52 6.12 3.67
N GLN A 111 -5.94 5.21 4.46
CA GLN A 111 -6.26 5.07 5.89
C GLN A 111 -5.92 6.32 6.70
N CYS A 112 -4.97 7.14 6.22
CA CYS A 112 -4.69 8.45 6.76
C CYS A 112 -4.26 9.40 5.65
N PHE A 113 -5.04 10.45 5.43
CA PHE A 113 -4.82 11.48 4.43
C PHE A 113 -4.85 12.85 5.11
N PHE A 114 -3.70 13.51 5.19
CA PHE A 114 -3.56 14.81 5.83
C PHE A 114 -3.09 15.85 4.82
N CYS A 115 -3.94 16.81 4.46
CA CYS A 115 -3.69 17.72 3.34
C CYS A 115 -4.06 19.16 3.68
N ARG A 116 -3.29 20.13 3.17
CA ARG A 116 -3.67 21.55 3.22
C ARG A 116 -5.03 21.73 2.56
N ARG A 117 -5.95 22.40 3.25
CA ARG A 117 -7.28 22.68 2.72
C ARG A 117 -7.20 23.43 1.39
N SER A 118 -6.37 24.47 1.33
CA SER A 118 -6.21 25.30 0.13
C SER A 118 -5.72 24.51 -1.09
N LEU A 119 -4.84 23.52 -0.87
CA LEU A 119 -4.39 22.60 -1.92
C LEU A 119 -5.54 21.70 -2.37
N LEU A 120 -6.28 21.11 -1.42
CA LEU A 120 -7.42 20.24 -1.72
C LEU A 120 -8.53 21.00 -2.47
N GLU A 121 -8.80 22.26 -2.12
CA GLU A 121 -9.70 23.16 -2.86
C GLU A 121 -9.19 23.43 -4.27
N LYS A 122 -7.90 23.76 -4.43
CA LYS A 122 -7.27 24.04 -5.72
C LYS A 122 -7.40 22.88 -6.71
N VAL A 123 -7.35 21.63 -6.22
CA VAL A 123 -7.51 20.42 -7.05
C VAL A 123 -8.96 19.94 -7.18
N GLY A 124 -9.93 20.72 -6.68
CA GLY A 124 -11.35 20.37 -6.77
C GLY A 124 -11.76 19.23 -5.86
N GLY A 125 -11.14 19.09 -4.68
CA GLY A 125 -11.41 18.04 -3.72
C GLY A 125 -10.93 16.66 -4.20
N TYR A 126 -11.86 15.70 -4.22
CA TYR A 126 -11.59 14.30 -4.58
C TYR A 126 -12.04 13.99 -6.02
N THR A 127 -12.42 15.00 -6.79
CA THR A 127 -12.99 14.85 -8.14
C THR A 127 -12.06 14.12 -9.12
N SER A 128 -10.76 14.32 -9.01
CA SER A 128 -9.78 13.65 -9.87
C SER A 128 -9.69 12.12 -9.63
N ALA A 129 -10.17 11.65 -8.48
CA ALA A 129 -10.21 10.25 -8.09
C ALA A 129 -11.63 9.66 -8.15
N LYS A 130 -12.62 10.41 -8.66
CA LYS A 130 -14.04 10.01 -8.61
C LYS A 130 -14.31 8.59 -9.09
N GLY A 131 -13.72 8.18 -10.22
CA GLY A 131 -13.93 6.86 -10.82
C GLY A 131 -12.88 5.81 -10.46
N SER A 132 -11.93 6.12 -9.58
CA SER A 132 -10.78 5.26 -9.28
C SER A 132 -11.08 4.30 -8.14
N PHE A 133 -10.69 3.03 -8.28
CA PHE A 133 -10.74 2.07 -7.18
C PHE A 133 -9.53 2.17 -6.24
N CYS A 134 -8.47 2.84 -6.69
CA CYS A 134 -7.28 3.24 -5.95
C CYS A 134 -7.27 4.76 -5.79
N ASP A 135 -8.35 5.28 -5.19
CA ASP A 135 -8.66 6.70 -5.11
C ASP A 135 -7.57 7.52 -4.42
N ASP A 136 -6.95 6.95 -3.40
CA ASP A 136 -5.85 7.54 -2.63
C ASP A 136 -4.60 7.79 -3.48
N VAL A 137 -4.11 6.75 -4.18
CA VAL A 137 -2.93 6.87 -5.04
C VAL A 137 -3.22 7.78 -6.23
N THR A 138 -4.39 7.65 -6.86
CA THR A 138 -4.79 8.54 -7.97
C THR A 138 -4.79 10.01 -7.53
N LEU A 139 -5.45 10.32 -6.41
CA LEU A 139 -5.51 11.70 -5.90
C LEU A 139 -4.12 12.24 -5.56
N VAL A 140 -3.32 11.45 -4.84
CA VAL A 140 -1.98 11.87 -4.40
C VAL A 140 -1.03 12.10 -5.58
N ARG A 141 -1.04 11.24 -6.61
CA ARG A 141 -0.23 11.44 -7.81
C ARG A 141 -0.65 12.68 -8.59
N ASN A 142 -1.95 12.93 -8.72
CA ASN A 142 -2.47 14.15 -9.35
C ASN A 142 -2.04 15.40 -8.57
N ILE A 143 -2.07 15.36 -7.24
CA ILE A 143 -1.58 16.45 -6.38
C ILE A 143 -0.07 16.65 -6.55
N ALA A 144 0.73 15.58 -6.51
CA ALA A 144 2.18 15.64 -6.70
C ALA A 144 2.55 16.22 -8.07
N ALA A 145 1.79 15.92 -9.13
CA ALA A 145 1.98 16.48 -10.47
C ALA A 145 1.77 18.01 -10.54
N THR A 146 1.11 18.63 -9.54
CA THR A 146 0.99 20.10 -9.45
C THR A 146 2.24 20.78 -8.86
N GLY A 147 3.25 20.00 -8.45
CA GLY A 147 4.45 20.48 -7.76
C GLY A 147 4.32 20.57 -6.24
N ALA A 148 3.19 20.10 -5.67
CA ALA A 148 3.00 20.03 -4.22
C ALA A 148 3.97 19.05 -3.57
N LYS A 149 4.47 19.37 -2.37
CA LYS A 149 5.35 18.47 -1.62
C LYS A 149 4.52 17.41 -0.89
N VAL A 150 4.57 16.18 -1.40
CA VAL A 150 3.83 15.04 -0.84
C VAL A 150 4.76 14.09 -0.08
N GLY A 151 4.34 13.65 1.10
CA GLY A 151 5.03 12.65 1.92
C GLY A 151 4.21 11.38 2.10
N PHE A 152 4.84 10.22 1.88
CA PHE A 152 4.35 8.94 2.37
C PHE A 152 5.28 8.48 3.48
N LEU A 153 4.86 8.64 4.74
CA LEU A 153 5.72 8.50 5.91
C LEU A 153 5.39 7.23 6.69
N ASP A 154 6.36 6.72 7.46
CA ASP A 154 6.11 5.65 8.40
C ASP A 154 5.32 6.17 9.61
N GLY A 155 4.07 5.71 9.73
CA GLY A 155 3.14 6.06 10.81
C GLY A 155 2.96 4.94 11.83
N ALA A 156 3.78 3.89 11.82
CA ALA A 156 3.57 2.67 12.62
C ALA A 156 3.45 2.92 14.14
N ASN A 157 4.00 4.03 14.65
CA ASN A 157 3.90 4.40 16.06
C ASN A 157 2.69 5.27 16.41
N ILE A 158 2.04 5.89 15.43
CA ILE A 158 0.96 6.87 15.64
C ILE A 158 -0.38 6.45 15.03
N LEU A 159 -0.39 5.39 14.21
CA LEU A 159 -1.59 4.86 13.59
C LEU A 159 -1.51 3.33 13.52
N LYS A 160 -2.51 2.64 14.05
CA LYS A 160 -2.67 1.19 13.86
C LYS A 160 -3.93 0.90 13.06
N VAL A 161 -3.98 -0.26 12.42
CA VAL A 161 -5.17 -0.71 11.72
C VAL A 161 -5.34 -2.22 11.79
N ARG A 162 -6.57 -2.67 11.99
CA ARG A 162 -6.95 -4.08 11.82
C ARG A 162 -7.57 -4.22 10.43
N MET A 163 -6.71 -4.34 9.43
CA MET A 163 -7.12 -4.17 8.03
C MET A 163 -7.98 -5.32 7.52
N TYR A 164 -7.58 -6.57 7.80
CA TYR A 164 -8.22 -7.78 7.27
C TYR A 164 -8.28 -8.89 8.33
N GLU A 165 -9.22 -9.81 8.17
CA GLU A 165 -9.42 -10.97 9.02
C GLU A 165 -9.20 -12.29 8.27
N GLY A 166 -8.04 -12.88 8.53
CA GLY A 166 -7.63 -14.16 7.99
C GLY A 166 -7.05 -14.05 6.58
N MET A 167 -6.62 -15.21 6.08
CA MET A 167 -5.89 -15.31 4.82
C MET A 167 -6.76 -14.99 3.61
N ALA A 168 -8.04 -15.40 3.62
CA ALA A 168 -8.93 -15.23 2.48
C ALA A 168 -9.25 -13.75 2.23
N GLU A 169 -9.57 -13.00 3.29
CA GLU A 169 -9.79 -11.55 3.18
C GLU A 169 -8.50 -10.83 2.79
N THR A 170 -7.37 -11.20 3.42
CA THR A 170 -6.04 -10.68 3.05
C THR A 170 -5.77 -10.87 1.56
N TRP A 171 -6.00 -12.06 1.01
CA TRP A 171 -5.80 -12.34 -0.42
C TRP A 171 -6.70 -11.49 -1.32
N ASN A 172 -7.98 -11.40 -1.00
CA ASN A 172 -8.96 -10.72 -1.85
C ASN A 172 -8.73 -9.21 -1.86
N GLU A 173 -8.65 -8.61 -0.68
CA GLU A 173 -8.66 -7.16 -0.52
C GLU A 173 -7.31 -6.51 -0.84
N TRP A 174 -6.17 -7.11 -0.46
CA TRP A 174 -4.86 -6.56 -0.82
C TRP A 174 -4.70 -6.43 -2.32
N GLY A 175 -5.08 -7.43 -3.09
CA GLY A 175 -4.86 -7.30 -4.53
C GLY A 175 -5.77 -6.25 -5.17
N ARG A 176 -6.85 -5.80 -4.52
CA ARG A 176 -7.51 -4.57 -4.97
C ARG A 176 -6.65 -3.35 -4.66
N SER A 177 -6.13 -3.21 -3.44
CA SER A 177 -5.25 -2.10 -3.04
C SER A 177 -3.94 -2.03 -3.86
N LEU A 178 -3.51 -3.14 -4.43
CA LEU A 178 -2.32 -3.24 -5.29
C LEU A 178 -2.62 -3.01 -6.78
N ASP A 179 -3.89 -2.85 -7.17
CA ASP A 179 -4.33 -2.66 -8.56
C ASP A 179 -4.11 -1.22 -9.03
N LEU A 180 -2.90 -0.90 -9.45
CA LEU A 180 -2.52 0.45 -9.87
C LEU A 180 -2.92 0.79 -11.31
N LYS A 181 -3.81 0.03 -11.97
CA LYS A 181 -4.22 0.30 -13.36
C LYS A 181 -4.76 1.70 -13.59
N ASP A 182 -5.50 2.22 -12.63
CA ASP A 182 -6.12 3.53 -12.73
C ASP A 182 -5.09 4.66 -12.48
N ALA A 183 -3.87 4.31 -12.05
CA ALA A 183 -2.82 5.25 -11.65
C ALA A 183 -1.48 5.04 -12.41
N ALA A 184 -1.37 4.04 -13.28
CA ALA A 184 -0.14 3.68 -14.00
C ALA A 184 -0.42 3.23 -15.44
N THR A 185 0.54 3.44 -16.33
CA THR A 185 0.47 2.98 -17.73
C THR A 185 0.57 1.46 -17.83
N SER A 186 0.03 0.86 -18.90
CA SER A 186 0.12 -0.59 -19.11
C SER A 186 1.58 -1.08 -19.18
N ALA A 187 2.48 -0.28 -19.77
CA ALA A 187 3.91 -0.60 -19.82
C ALA A 187 4.53 -0.65 -18.42
N GLN A 188 4.20 0.30 -17.54
CA GLN A 188 4.64 0.29 -16.14
C GLN A 188 4.11 -0.94 -15.39
N VAL A 189 2.84 -1.28 -15.57
CA VAL A 189 2.23 -2.45 -14.89
C VAL A 189 2.93 -3.76 -15.29
N TRP A 190 3.17 -3.97 -16.59
CA TRP A 190 3.86 -5.17 -17.06
C TRP A 190 5.36 -5.18 -16.71
N GLY A 191 6.01 -4.01 -16.76
CA GLY A 191 7.40 -3.86 -16.32
C GLY A 191 7.58 -4.20 -14.84
N ASP A 192 6.71 -3.67 -13.98
CA ASP A 192 6.67 -3.99 -12.55
C ASP A 192 6.44 -5.49 -12.33
N LEU A 193 5.54 -6.12 -13.10
CA LEU A 193 5.27 -7.54 -12.95
C LEU A 193 6.49 -8.40 -13.33
N VAL A 194 7.15 -8.11 -14.45
CA VAL A 194 8.39 -8.81 -14.85
C VAL A 194 9.46 -8.61 -13.79
N PHE A 195 9.63 -7.39 -13.30
CA PHE A 195 10.56 -7.08 -12.22
C PHE A 195 10.27 -7.93 -10.98
N LEU A 196 9.02 -7.93 -10.49
CA LEU A 196 8.59 -8.73 -9.35
C LEU A 196 8.78 -10.24 -9.55
N ILE A 197 8.55 -10.75 -10.76
CA ILE A 197 8.81 -12.17 -11.07
C ILE A 197 10.30 -12.47 -10.85
N LEU A 198 11.19 -11.61 -11.34
CA LEU A 198 12.64 -11.81 -11.27
C LEU A 198 13.21 -11.60 -9.86
N VAL A 199 12.70 -10.63 -9.09
CA VAL A 199 13.30 -10.23 -7.79
C VAL A 199 12.55 -10.75 -6.57
N GLN A 200 11.30 -11.20 -6.72
CA GLN A 200 10.47 -11.67 -5.61
C GLN A 200 9.99 -13.12 -5.82
N ALA A 201 9.36 -13.45 -6.96
CA ALA A 201 8.74 -14.78 -7.13
C ALA A 201 9.76 -15.90 -7.36
N LEU A 202 10.73 -15.68 -8.25
CA LEU A 202 11.67 -16.72 -8.69
C LEU A 202 12.90 -16.94 -7.81
N PRO A 203 13.45 -15.97 -7.06
CA PRO A 203 14.72 -16.18 -6.37
C PRO A 203 14.78 -17.38 -5.44
N LEU A 204 13.74 -17.63 -4.64
CA LEU A 204 13.74 -18.78 -3.73
C LEU A 204 13.65 -20.13 -4.47
N PRO A 205 12.71 -20.34 -5.42
CA PRO A 205 12.72 -21.52 -6.28
C PRO A 205 14.05 -21.74 -7.02
N LEU A 206 14.63 -20.68 -7.59
CA LEU A 206 15.88 -20.75 -8.34
C LEU A 206 17.09 -20.99 -7.43
N LEU A 207 17.08 -20.49 -6.20
CA LEU A 207 18.08 -20.82 -5.19
C LEU A 207 18.09 -22.31 -4.87
N ILE A 208 16.91 -22.90 -4.61
CA ILE A 208 16.76 -24.33 -4.33
C ILE A 208 17.25 -25.15 -5.53
N PHE A 209 16.82 -24.77 -6.74
CA PHE A 209 17.18 -25.48 -7.96
C PHE A 209 18.69 -25.40 -8.28
N SER A 210 19.28 -24.21 -8.19
CA SER A 210 20.73 -24.02 -8.41
C SER A 210 21.57 -24.70 -7.33
N ALA A 211 21.12 -24.70 -6.07
CA ALA A 211 21.78 -25.45 -5.00
C ALA A 211 21.77 -26.96 -5.27
N TRP A 212 20.66 -27.50 -5.78
CA TRP A 212 20.56 -28.90 -6.18
C TRP A 212 21.50 -29.24 -7.35
N ILE A 213 21.55 -28.40 -8.39
CA ILE A 213 22.47 -28.58 -9.53
C ILE A 213 23.93 -28.63 -9.05
N VAL A 214 24.34 -27.65 -8.25
CA VAL A 214 25.72 -27.58 -7.72
C VAL A 214 25.99 -28.77 -6.79
N GLY A 215 25.04 -29.13 -5.92
CA GLY A 215 25.14 -30.27 -5.02
C GLY A 215 25.20 -31.63 -5.73
N SER A 216 24.66 -31.72 -6.95
CA SER A 216 24.76 -32.90 -7.82
C SER A 216 26.11 -33.03 -8.56
N GLY A 217 27.04 -32.09 -8.34
CA GLY A 217 28.38 -32.09 -8.93
C GLY A 217 28.54 -31.19 -10.16
N ASN A 218 27.48 -30.51 -10.62
CA ASN A 218 27.59 -29.56 -11.74
C ASN A 218 28.01 -28.18 -11.22
N THR A 219 29.32 -27.94 -11.23
CA THR A 219 29.97 -26.70 -10.76
C THR A 219 30.32 -25.74 -11.88
N THR A 220 29.57 -25.76 -12.98
CA THR A 220 29.77 -24.81 -14.09
C THR A 220 29.60 -23.36 -13.61
N LEU A 221 30.35 -22.43 -14.23
CA LEU A 221 30.30 -21.02 -13.85
C LEU A 221 28.87 -20.43 -13.85
N PRO A 222 27.99 -20.72 -14.83
CA PRO A 222 26.61 -20.27 -14.79
C PRO A 222 25.81 -20.81 -13.60
N ALA A 223 26.02 -22.07 -13.20
CA ALA A 223 25.35 -22.66 -12.05
C ALA A 223 25.77 -21.97 -10.74
N LEU A 224 27.06 -21.66 -10.59
CA LEU A 224 27.59 -20.93 -9.43
C LEU A 224 27.10 -19.48 -9.39
N ILE A 225 27.05 -18.78 -10.53
CA ILE A 225 26.49 -17.43 -10.62
C ILE A 225 25.00 -17.43 -10.26
N ALA A 226 24.23 -18.37 -10.78
CA ALA A 226 22.81 -18.50 -10.46
C ALA A 226 22.60 -18.76 -8.97
N LEU A 227 23.40 -19.64 -8.37
CA LEU A 227 23.36 -19.91 -6.93
C LEU A 227 23.67 -18.65 -6.11
N GLY A 228 24.76 -17.95 -6.44
CA GLY A 228 25.18 -16.74 -5.75
C GLY A 228 24.15 -15.62 -5.86
N LEU A 229 23.67 -15.32 -7.08
CA LEU A 229 22.70 -14.26 -7.33
C LEU A 229 21.38 -14.50 -6.57
N ASN A 230 20.81 -15.69 -6.71
CA ASN A 230 19.55 -16.01 -6.03
C ASN A 230 19.74 -16.10 -4.51
N GLY A 231 20.89 -16.57 -4.03
CA GLY A 231 21.26 -16.54 -2.62
C GLY A 231 21.29 -15.12 -2.07
N SER A 232 21.91 -14.18 -2.78
CA SER A 232 21.94 -12.76 -2.40
C SER A 232 20.55 -12.12 -2.40
N LEU A 233 19.72 -12.40 -3.40
CA LEU A 233 18.34 -11.88 -3.48
C LEU A 233 17.47 -12.42 -2.33
N VAL A 234 17.57 -13.71 -2.01
CA VAL A 234 16.86 -14.31 -0.86
C VAL A 234 17.36 -13.73 0.46
N ALA A 235 18.68 -13.54 0.61
CA ALA A 235 19.24 -12.90 1.81
C ALA A 235 18.72 -11.45 1.97
N MET A 236 18.69 -10.67 0.88
CA MET A 236 18.11 -9.33 0.88
C MET A 236 16.62 -9.36 1.26
N ARG A 237 15.84 -10.28 0.68
CA ARG A 237 14.42 -10.47 0.99
C ARG A 237 14.18 -10.80 2.47
N ILE A 238 15.03 -11.63 3.09
CA ILE A 238 14.98 -11.93 4.53
C ILE A 238 15.32 -10.68 5.35
N GLY A 239 16.34 -9.92 4.94
CA GLY A 239 16.69 -8.64 5.56
C GLY A 239 15.55 -7.62 5.52
N LEU A 240 14.90 -7.47 4.37
CA LEU A 240 13.70 -6.63 4.23
C LEU A 240 12.54 -7.11 5.09
N ASN A 241 12.36 -8.43 5.22
CA ASN A 241 11.37 -8.99 6.13
C ASN A 241 11.63 -8.57 7.58
N ALA A 242 12.90 -8.62 8.03
CA ALA A 242 13.27 -8.12 9.35
C ALA A 242 13.02 -6.61 9.50
N ALA A 243 13.32 -5.82 8.46
CA ALA A 243 13.13 -4.37 8.46
C ALA A 243 11.66 -3.96 8.63
N VAL A 244 10.72 -4.67 7.99
CA VAL A 244 9.29 -4.37 8.12
C VAL A 244 8.62 -5.02 9.31
N LEU A 245 9.35 -5.74 10.16
CA LEU A 245 8.78 -6.40 11.34
C LEU A 245 8.04 -5.43 12.26
N GLN A 246 8.55 -4.20 12.39
CA GLN A 246 7.97 -3.13 13.22
C GLN A 246 6.62 -2.60 12.69
N SER A 247 6.35 -2.82 11.40
CA SER A 247 5.07 -2.48 10.76
C SER A 247 3.94 -3.42 11.17
N TYR A 248 4.23 -4.48 11.95
CA TYR A 248 3.24 -5.45 12.40
C TYR A 248 3.10 -5.45 13.93
N ASP A 249 1.88 -5.22 14.42
CA ASP A 249 1.53 -5.49 15.81
C ASP A 249 1.25 -6.99 15.98
N ARG A 250 2.10 -7.63 16.79
CA ARG A 250 2.08 -9.07 17.04
C ARG A 250 1.61 -9.43 18.44
N SER A 251 1.15 -8.45 19.22
CA SER A 251 0.78 -8.62 20.63
C SER A 251 -0.35 -9.63 20.84
N SER A 252 -1.28 -9.73 19.89
CA SER A 252 -2.45 -10.62 19.95
C SER A 252 -2.36 -11.78 18.95
N ALA A 253 -1.16 -12.08 18.46
CA ALA A 253 -0.96 -12.97 17.33
C ALA A 253 -0.93 -14.45 17.70
N LYS A 254 -1.68 -15.27 16.94
CA LYS A 254 -1.45 -16.72 16.88
C LYS A 254 -0.56 -17.02 15.69
N GLY A 255 0.58 -17.67 15.92
CA GLY A 255 1.49 -18.08 14.85
C GLY A 255 2.34 -16.96 14.26
N ALA A 256 2.70 -15.93 15.04
CA ALA A 256 3.56 -14.82 14.60
C ALA A 256 4.89 -15.25 13.97
N TRP A 257 5.39 -16.45 14.28
CA TRP A 257 6.59 -17.02 13.69
C TRP A 257 6.46 -17.29 12.18
N LEU A 258 5.24 -17.48 11.66
CA LEU A 258 4.97 -17.65 10.23
C LEU A 258 5.34 -16.41 9.40
N PHE A 259 5.50 -15.25 10.05
CA PHE A 259 6.07 -14.06 9.45
C PHE A 259 7.39 -14.32 8.75
N TRP A 260 8.26 -15.13 9.37
CA TRP A 260 9.58 -15.47 8.82
C TRP A 260 9.49 -16.43 7.63
N PHE A 261 8.35 -17.09 7.46
CA PHE A 261 8.05 -17.95 6.32
C PHE A 261 7.30 -17.22 5.20
N SER A 262 7.06 -15.91 5.33
CA SER A 262 6.44 -15.12 4.26
C SER A 262 7.18 -15.14 2.91
N PRO A 263 8.52 -15.32 2.82
CA PRO A 263 9.17 -15.47 1.52
C PRO A 263 8.67 -16.69 0.72
N LEU A 264 8.10 -17.71 1.37
CA LEU A 264 7.46 -18.83 0.67
C LEU A 264 6.15 -18.43 0.00
N ALA A 265 5.52 -17.33 0.43
CA ALA A 265 4.31 -16.79 -0.18
C ALA A 265 4.60 -15.81 -1.33
N ASP A 266 5.87 -15.49 -1.61
CA ASP A 266 6.25 -14.53 -2.64
C ASP A 266 5.73 -14.88 -4.05
N PRO A 267 5.77 -16.13 -4.54
CA PRO A 267 5.14 -16.50 -5.80
C PRO A 267 3.62 -16.23 -5.82
N ALA A 268 2.94 -16.50 -4.70
CA ALA A 268 1.50 -16.25 -4.58
C ALA A 268 1.20 -14.75 -4.58
N ALA A 269 2.01 -13.94 -3.88
CA ALA A 269 1.88 -12.49 -3.86
C ALA A 269 2.06 -11.89 -5.27
N VAL A 270 3.09 -12.31 -6.01
CA VAL A 270 3.30 -11.84 -7.40
C VAL A 270 2.18 -12.34 -8.33
N PHE A 271 1.71 -13.57 -8.15
CA PHE A 271 0.54 -14.06 -8.88
C PHE A 271 -0.72 -13.23 -8.58
N ARG A 272 -0.89 -12.76 -7.34
CA ARG A 272 -2.00 -11.86 -6.99
C ARG A 272 -1.91 -10.53 -7.76
N ILE A 273 -0.71 -9.97 -7.92
CA ILE A 273 -0.48 -8.77 -8.76
C ILE A 273 -0.86 -9.03 -10.21
N PHE A 274 -0.51 -10.20 -10.77
CA PHE A 274 -0.93 -10.58 -12.12
C PHE A 274 -2.45 -10.70 -12.27
N LEU A 275 -3.14 -11.27 -11.27
CA LEU A 275 -4.60 -11.32 -11.29
C LEU A 275 -5.21 -9.91 -11.22
N SER A 276 -4.63 -9.04 -10.38
CA SER A 276 -5.04 -7.64 -10.32
C SER A 276 -4.79 -6.93 -11.64
N SER A 277 -3.65 -7.14 -12.30
CA SER A 277 -3.30 -6.51 -13.57
C SER A 277 -4.19 -6.97 -14.75
N THR A 278 -4.94 -8.06 -14.61
CA THR A 278 -5.80 -8.61 -15.67
C THR A 278 -7.29 -8.44 -15.41
N ARG A 279 -7.73 -8.28 -14.15
CA ARG A 279 -9.15 -8.18 -13.78
C ARG A 279 -9.50 -6.77 -13.31
N LYS A 280 -10.66 -6.23 -13.70
CA LYS A 280 -11.20 -5.01 -13.09
C LYS A 280 -12.10 -5.38 -11.91
N PRO A 281 -11.98 -4.73 -10.74
CA PRO A 281 -12.93 -4.92 -9.65
C PRO A 281 -14.34 -4.55 -10.12
N LYS A 282 -15.33 -5.38 -9.79
CA LYS A 282 -16.76 -5.12 -10.08
C LYS A 282 -17.58 -4.83 -8.83
N SER A 283 -17.01 -4.96 -7.64
CA SER A 283 -17.74 -4.76 -6.39
C SER A 283 -16.83 -4.31 -5.26
N TRP A 284 -17.36 -3.52 -4.32
CA TRP A 284 -16.68 -3.14 -3.08
C TRP A 284 -17.67 -2.89 -1.94
N ARG A 285 -17.38 -3.45 -0.74
CA ARG A 285 -18.19 -3.33 0.50
C ARG A 285 -19.70 -3.43 0.25
N GLY A 286 -20.10 -4.47 -0.49
CA GLY A 286 -21.49 -4.78 -0.82
C GLY A 286 -22.09 -3.99 -2.00
N ARG A 287 -21.37 -3.05 -2.59
CA ARG A 287 -21.79 -2.32 -3.80
C ARG A 287 -21.22 -2.98 -5.05
N VAL A 288 -22.01 -3.06 -6.12
CA VAL A 288 -21.58 -3.51 -7.44
C VAL A 288 -21.44 -2.29 -8.35
N TYR A 289 -20.31 -2.20 -9.04
CA TYR A 289 -19.97 -1.13 -9.96
C TYR A 289 -19.88 -1.71 -11.37
N GLY A 290 -20.61 -1.13 -12.32
CA GLY A 290 -20.72 -1.63 -13.69
C GLY A 290 -21.95 -2.51 -13.89
N GLY A 291 -23.04 -1.85 -14.25
CA GLY A 291 -24.09 -2.38 -15.14
C GLY A 291 -23.94 -1.71 -16.50
#